data_AF-A0A654C2K5-F1
#
_entry.id   AF-A0A654C2K5-F1
#
_cell.length_a   1.000
_cell.length_b   1.000
_cell.length_c   1.000
_cell.angle_alpha   90.00
_cell.angle_beta   90.00
_cell.angle_gamma   90.00
#
_symmetry.space_group_name_H-M   'P 1'
#
loop_
_entity.id
_entity.type
_entity.pdbx_description
1 polymer ?
#
loop_
_entity_poly.entity_id
_entity_poly.type
_entity_poly.pdbx_seq_one_letter_code
_entity_poly.pdbx_strand_id
1 'polypeptide(L)'
;MSQLNEKLLNWITNTSTEKDERERTLLNQKLATTFIITYIGMPILLLSNLIIDAYHQTISLNTILLFIFFFIINGVLLYKTKSDELNKDKVYSPEEYKKLVNKYRIKSVILMLYFGSAMFLLGLIIKYLQHTSIQWGMEIITAIIAGIVFGGFMYVYQVNKIMKEY
;
A
#
# COMPACT_ATOMS: atom_id res chain seq x y z
N MET A 1 11.50 12.94 18.93
CA MET A 1 10.15 12.84 18.32
C MET A 1 9.55 14.23 18.18
N SER A 2 8.56 14.43 17.28
CA SER A 2 7.87 15.72 17.18
C SER A 2 6.85 15.91 18.31
N GLN A 3 6.59 17.15 18.73
CA GLN A 3 5.57 17.50 19.74
C GLN A 3 4.16 16.98 19.38
N LEU A 4 3.90 16.77 18.08
CA LEU A 4 2.65 16.19 17.59
C LEU A 4 2.48 14.72 18.02
N ASN A 5 3.55 13.92 17.96
CA ASN A 5 3.49 12.50 18.34
C ASN A 5 3.15 12.34 19.81
N GLU A 6 3.70 13.18 20.69
CA GLU A 6 3.41 13.14 22.12
C GLU A 6 1.96 13.52 22.43
N LYS A 7 1.44 14.57 21.77
CA LYS A 7 0.01 14.94 21.89
C LYS A 7 -0.92 13.81 21.45
N LEU A 8 -0.61 13.15 20.33
CA LEU A 8 -1.40 12.02 19.84
C LEU A 8 -1.34 10.82 20.79
N LEU A 9 -0.16 10.50 21.31
CA LEU A 9 0.00 9.41 22.28
C LEU A 9 -0.78 9.69 23.58
N ASN A 10 -0.73 10.92 24.10
CA ASN A 10 -1.47 11.31 25.29
C ASN A 10 -2.98 11.31 25.07
N TRP A 11 -3.43 11.68 23.87
CA TRP A 11 -4.84 11.58 23.49
C TRP A 11 -5.31 10.12 23.43
N ILE A 12 -4.55 9.23 22.78
CA ILE A 12 -4.90 7.81 22.64
C ILE A 12 -4.93 7.09 23.99
N THR A 13 -3.99 7.39 24.88
CA THR A 13 -3.94 6.75 26.20
C THR A 13 -4.79 7.47 27.24
N ASN A 14 -5.36 8.63 26.91
CA ASN A 14 -6.10 9.51 27.82
C ASN A 14 -5.33 9.81 29.13
N THR A 15 -4.02 10.00 29.02
CA THR A 15 -3.13 10.27 30.16
C THR A 15 -2.41 11.60 29.99
N SER A 16 -2.40 12.44 31.01
CA SER A 16 -1.66 13.70 31.05
C SER A 16 -0.21 13.55 31.53
N THR A 17 0.17 12.38 32.05
CA THR A 17 1.49 12.12 32.62
C THR A 17 2.56 11.90 31.55
N GLU A 18 3.77 12.40 31.83
CA GLU A 18 4.96 12.06 31.05
C GLU A 18 5.23 10.55 31.15
N LYS A 19 5.25 9.89 29.99
CA LYS A 19 5.57 8.46 29.90
C LYS A 19 7.08 8.27 29.87
N ASP A 20 7.58 7.32 30.63
CA ASP A 20 8.98 6.88 30.57
C ASP A 20 9.29 6.24 29.19
N GLU A 21 10.57 6.18 28.81
CA GLU A 21 11.04 5.61 27.55
C GLU A 21 10.58 4.16 27.36
N ARG A 22 10.55 3.37 28.44
CA ARG A 22 10.05 1.99 28.43
C ARG A 22 8.56 1.93 28.12
N GLU A 23 7.76 2.78 28.75
CA GLU A 23 6.30 2.85 28.53
C GLU A 23 5.97 3.28 27.10
N ARG A 24 6.70 4.29 26.58
CA ARG A 24 6.58 4.77 25.20
C ARG A 24 6.88 3.65 24.20
N THR A 25 7.93 2.88 24.43
CA THR A 25 8.32 1.76 23.55
C THR A 25 7.24 0.69 23.51
N LEU A 26 6.72 0.31 24.68
CA LEU A 26 5.67 -0.71 24.79
C LEU A 26 4.35 -0.24 24.14
N LEU A 27 4.01 1.04 24.31
CA LEU A 27 2.85 1.65 23.67
C LEU A 27 3.00 1.71 22.14
N ASN A 28 4.14 2.15 21.63
CA ASN A 28 4.41 2.18 20.19
C ASN A 28 4.35 0.78 19.57
N GLN A 29 4.84 -0.24 20.26
CA GLN A 29 4.75 -1.63 19.78
C GLN A 29 3.30 -2.10 19.67
N LYS A 30 2.47 -1.81 20.68
CA LYS A 30 1.03 -2.11 20.65
C LYS A 30 0.33 -1.35 19.51
N LEU A 31 0.57 -0.06 19.38
CA LEU A 31 0.00 0.77 18.32
C LEU A 31 0.44 0.30 16.92
N ALA A 32 1.71 -0.08 16.74
CA ALA A 32 2.19 -0.62 15.48
C ALA A 32 1.50 -1.94 15.13
N THR A 33 1.31 -2.82 16.12
CA THR A 33 0.62 -4.10 15.92
C THR A 33 -0.85 -3.88 15.53
N THR A 34 -1.56 -3.02 16.27
CA THR A 34 -2.94 -2.64 15.95
C THR A 34 -3.03 -1.98 14.57
N PHE A 35 -2.08 -1.09 14.24
CA PHE A 35 -2.02 -0.46 12.91
C PHE A 35 -1.86 -1.49 11.80
N ILE A 36 -0.96 -2.47 11.94
CA ILE A 36 -0.78 -3.54 10.95
C ILE A 36 -2.08 -4.35 10.77
N ILE A 37 -2.74 -4.73 11.87
CA ILE A 37 -4.01 -5.47 11.81
C ILE A 37 -5.08 -4.67 11.07
N THR A 38 -5.28 -3.41 11.45
CA THR A 38 -6.26 -2.52 10.81
C THR A 38 -5.90 -2.24 9.35
N TYR A 39 -4.62 -2.07 9.04
CA TYR A 39 -4.12 -1.86 7.69
C TYR A 39 -4.36 -3.06 6.78
N ILE A 40 -4.27 -4.30 7.30
CA ILE A 40 -4.66 -5.53 6.59
C ILE A 40 -6.19 -5.66 6.49
N GLY A 41 -6.94 -5.21 7.50
CA GLY A 41 -8.40 -5.20 7.48
C GLY A 41 -8.99 -4.28 6.40
N MET A 42 -8.37 -3.13 6.14
CA MET A 42 -8.84 -2.17 5.13
C MET A 42 -9.01 -2.75 3.72
N PRO A 43 -8.04 -3.43 3.09
CA PRO A 43 -8.21 -4.03 1.79
C PRO A 43 -9.27 -5.13 1.79
N ILE A 44 -9.44 -5.88 2.89
CA ILE A 44 -10.52 -6.88 3.01
C ILE A 44 -11.89 -6.19 2.96
N LEU A 45 -12.07 -5.12 3.73
CA LEU A 45 -13.31 -4.33 3.71
C LEU A 45 -13.58 -3.70 2.34
N LEU A 46 -12.54 -3.20 1.68
CA LEU A 46 -12.64 -2.64 0.34
C LEU A 46 -13.08 -3.71 -0.68
N LEU A 47 -12.49 -4.90 -0.64
CA LEU A 47 -12.89 -6.03 -1.49
C LEU A 47 -14.33 -6.47 -1.24
N SER A 48 -14.74 -6.56 0.03
CA SER A 48 -16.14 -6.90 0.37
C SER A 48 -17.14 -5.88 -0.17
N ASN A 49 -16.85 -4.57 -0.04
CA ASN A 49 -17.70 -3.53 -0.62
C ASN A 49 -17.72 -3.58 -2.14
N LEU A 50 -16.58 -3.86 -2.78
CA LEU A 50 -16.52 -4.02 -4.23
C LEU A 50 -17.36 -5.19 -4.76
N ILE A 51 -17.40 -6.31 -4.02
CA ILE A 51 -18.24 -7.45 -4.39
C ILE A 51 -19.73 -7.06 -4.33
N ILE A 52 -20.13 -6.33 -3.29
CA ILE A 52 -21.51 -5.84 -3.14
C ILE A 52 -21.85 -4.86 -4.27
N ASP A 53 -20.96 -3.92 -4.55
CA ASP A 53 -21.09 -2.94 -5.62
C ASP A 53 -21.20 -3.62 -7.01
N ALA A 54 -20.37 -4.62 -7.27
CA ALA A 54 -20.41 -5.43 -8.48
C ALA A 54 -21.73 -6.21 -8.62
N TYR A 55 -22.26 -6.77 -7.52
CA TYR A 55 -23.56 -7.44 -7.51
C TYR A 55 -24.69 -6.47 -7.87
N HIS A 56 -24.64 -5.24 -7.36
CA HIS A 56 -25.63 -4.21 -7.66
C HIS A 56 -25.35 -3.43 -8.96
N GLN A 57 -24.29 -3.77 -9.70
CA GLN A 57 -23.88 -3.07 -10.93
C GLN A 57 -23.70 -1.55 -10.74
N THR A 58 -23.30 -1.13 -9.54
CA THR A 58 -23.05 0.27 -9.20
C THR A 58 -21.73 0.39 -8.46
N ILE A 59 -21.32 1.61 -8.10
CA ILE A 59 -20.24 1.82 -7.14
C ILE A 59 -20.75 2.78 -6.08
N SER A 60 -20.57 2.40 -4.83
CA SER A 60 -21.05 3.18 -3.69
C SER A 60 -20.02 4.22 -3.26
N LEU A 61 -20.49 5.34 -2.72
CA LEU A 61 -19.62 6.37 -2.16
C LEU A 61 -18.68 5.80 -1.06
N ASN A 62 -19.16 4.80 -0.31
CA ASN A 62 -18.37 4.14 0.73
C ASN A 62 -17.11 3.46 0.17
N THR A 63 -17.24 2.72 -0.94
CA THR A 63 -16.11 2.09 -1.63
C THR A 63 -15.10 3.13 -2.11
N ILE A 64 -15.59 4.23 -2.68
CA ILE A 64 -14.75 5.34 -3.16
C ILE A 64 -13.97 5.96 -1.99
N LEU A 65 -14.64 6.28 -0.89
CA LEU A 65 -14.00 6.88 0.28
C LEU A 65 -12.98 5.93 0.93
N LEU A 66 -13.31 4.64 1.06
CA LEU A 66 -12.39 3.62 1.58
C LEU A 66 -11.14 3.49 0.70
N PHE A 67 -11.31 3.52 -0.62
CA PHE A 67 -10.18 3.48 -1.55
C PHE A 67 -9.29 4.71 -1.42
N ILE A 68 -9.87 5.92 -1.41
CA ILE A 68 -9.11 7.17 -1.23
C ILE A 68 -8.35 7.16 0.09
N PHE A 69 -8.99 6.74 1.18
CA PHE A 69 -8.37 6.67 2.49
C PHE A 69 -7.20 5.67 2.52
N PHE A 70 -7.41 4.47 1.96
CA PHE A 70 -6.37 3.46 1.82
C PHE A 70 -5.19 3.97 0.97
N PHE A 71 -5.47 4.68 -0.12
CA PHE A 71 -4.46 5.26 -0.99
C PHE A 71 -3.62 6.34 -0.28
N ILE A 72 -4.28 7.22 0.49
CA ILE A 72 -3.60 8.25 1.31
C ILE A 72 -2.65 7.59 2.33
N ILE A 73 -3.11 6.56 3.06
CA ILE A 73 -2.27 5.86 4.03
C ILE A 73 -1.03 5.28 3.36
N ASN A 74 -1.18 4.63 2.20
CA ASN A 74 -0.06 4.12 1.43
C ASN A 74 0.91 5.21 0.99
N GLY A 75 0.40 6.37 0.54
CA GLY A 75 1.22 7.53 0.19
C GLY A 75 2.02 8.06 1.38
N VAL A 76 1.40 8.18 2.55
CA VAL A 76 2.08 8.62 3.78
C VAL A 76 3.15 7.62 4.23
N LEU A 77 2.86 6.32 4.17
CA LEU A 77 3.82 5.27 4.49
C LEU A 77 5.04 5.32 3.56
N LEU A 78 4.82 5.45 2.26
CA LEU A 78 5.89 5.54 1.28
C LEU A 78 6.74 6.80 1.49
N TYR A 79 6.11 7.95 1.72
CA TYR A 79 6.82 9.20 1.99
C TYR A 79 7.71 9.10 3.24
N LYS A 80 7.18 8.55 4.35
CA LYS A 80 7.90 8.44 5.62
C LYS A 80 9.00 7.36 5.60
N THR A 81 8.86 6.31 4.80
CA THR A 81 9.86 5.23 4.71
C THR A 81 10.96 5.50 3.69
N LYS A 82 10.77 6.46 2.78
CA LYS A 82 11.76 6.82 1.75
C LYS A 82 13.02 7.48 2.32
N SER A 83 12.95 8.13 3.48
CA SER A 83 14.08 8.85 4.10
C SER A 83 15.08 7.95 4.83
N ASP A 84 14.71 6.70 5.12
CA ASP A 84 15.58 5.81 5.87
C ASP A 84 16.45 5.03 4.87
N GLU A 85 17.77 5.22 4.93
CA GLU A 85 18.77 4.54 4.07
C GLU A 85 18.80 3.00 4.22
N LEU A 86 17.87 2.43 4.98
CA LEU A 86 17.68 1.01 5.30
C LEU A 86 17.41 0.11 4.08
N ASN A 87 17.34 0.64 2.87
CA ASN A 87 16.92 -0.07 1.64
C ASN A 87 18.01 -0.14 0.55
N LYS A 88 19.29 -0.06 0.90
CA LYS A 88 20.40 -0.32 -0.03
C LYS A 88 20.83 -1.80 0.11
N ASP A 89 20.26 -2.66 -0.72
CA ASP A 89 20.70 -4.05 -0.83
C ASP A 89 22.05 -4.08 -1.58
N LYS A 90 23.17 -4.18 -0.86
CA LYS A 90 24.49 -4.43 -1.45
C LYS A 90 24.70 -5.93 -1.64
N VAL A 91 25.22 -6.33 -2.79
CA VAL A 91 25.41 -7.73 -3.16
C VAL A 91 26.88 -8.00 -3.42
N TYR A 92 27.46 -8.94 -2.68
CA TYR A 92 28.89 -9.27 -2.74
C TYR A 92 29.16 -10.64 -3.38
N SER A 93 28.11 -11.40 -3.74
CA SER A 93 28.26 -12.69 -4.42
C SER A 93 27.20 -12.96 -5.51
N PRO A 94 27.49 -13.83 -6.50
CA PRO A 94 26.52 -14.23 -7.53
C PRO A 94 25.27 -14.94 -6.97
N GLU A 95 25.40 -15.68 -5.87
CA GLU A 95 24.28 -16.36 -5.23
C GLU A 95 23.31 -15.40 -4.55
N GLU A 96 23.85 -14.37 -3.88
CA GLU A 96 23.06 -13.28 -3.30
C GLU A 96 22.33 -12.49 -4.39
N TYR A 97 22.98 -12.26 -5.54
CA TYR A 97 22.35 -11.62 -6.69
C TYR A 97 21.12 -12.40 -7.16
N LYS A 98 21.24 -13.72 -7.32
CA LYS A 98 20.14 -14.58 -7.77
C LYS A 98 18.98 -14.59 -6.77
N LYS A 99 19.26 -14.64 -5.46
CA LYS A 99 18.24 -14.55 -4.40
C LYS A 99 17.53 -13.20 -4.44
N LEU A 100 18.26 -12.10 -4.63
CA LEU A 100 17.70 -10.76 -4.67
C LEU A 100 16.83 -10.53 -5.90
N VAL A 101 17.26 -11.01 -7.07
CA VAL A 101 16.46 -10.97 -8.31
C VAL A 101 15.14 -11.73 -8.13
N ASN A 102 15.16 -12.91 -7.50
CA ASN A 102 13.93 -13.67 -7.27
C ASN A 102 13.00 -12.96 -6.27
N LYS A 103 13.55 -12.32 -5.23
CA LYS A 103 12.79 -11.46 -4.30
C LYS A 103 12.14 -10.29 -5.04
N TYR A 104 12.85 -9.64 -5.94
CA TYR A 104 12.32 -8.53 -6.75
C TYR A 104 11.27 -8.98 -7.76
N ARG A 105 11.39 -10.19 -8.32
CA ARG A 105 10.33 -10.80 -9.14
C ARG A 105 9.03 -10.98 -8.37
N ILE A 106 9.10 -11.48 -7.13
CA ILE A 106 7.89 -11.61 -6.29
C ILE A 106 7.33 -10.22 -5.95
N LYS A 107 8.18 -9.28 -5.56
CA LYS A 107 7.75 -7.89 -5.28
C LYS A 107 7.11 -7.22 -6.50
N SER A 108 7.64 -7.42 -7.70
CA SER A 108 7.07 -6.84 -8.92
C SER A 108 5.71 -7.44 -9.28
N VAL A 109 5.48 -8.74 -9.02
CA VAL A 109 4.15 -9.35 -9.15
C VAL A 109 3.16 -8.75 -8.15
N ILE A 110 3.59 -8.53 -6.90
CA ILE A 110 2.74 -7.86 -5.90
C ILE A 110 2.39 -6.44 -6.34
N LEU A 111 3.38 -5.68 -6.85
CA LEU A 111 3.18 -4.32 -7.36
C LEU A 111 2.27 -4.29 -8.59
N MET A 112 2.38 -5.29 -9.48
CA MET A 112 1.47 -5.48 -10.61
C MET A 112 0.02 -5.61 -10.14
N LEU A 113 -0.25 -6.51 -9.19
CA LEU A 113 -1.59 -6.73 -8.65
C LEU A 113 -2.12 -5.49 -7.94
N TYR A 114 -1.29 -4.85 -7.11
CA TYR A 114 -1.63 -3.61 -6.43
C TYR A 114 -2.01 -2.50 -7.41
N PHE A 115 -1.14 -2.23 -8.40
CA PHE A 115 -1.35 -1.15 -9.36
C PHE A 115 -2.54 -1.43 -10.28
N GLY A 116 -2.69 -2.67 -10.77
CA GLY A 116 -3.86 -3.07 -11.55
C GLY A 116 -5.15 -2.87 -10.77
N SER A 117 -5.19 -3.27 -9.49
CA SER A 117 -6.37 -3.08 -8.63
C SER A 117 -6.69 -1.60 -8.38
N ALA A 118 -5.65 -0.77 -8.20
CA ALA A 118 -5.82 0.67 -8.05
C ALA A 118 -6.36 1.32 -9.34
N MET A 119 -5.85 0.92 -10.50
CA MET A 119 -6.31 1.41 -11.80
C MET A 119 -7.75 0.99 -12.10
N PHE A 120 -8.11 -0.24 -11.76
CA PHE A 120 -9.50 -0.71 -11.83
C PHE A 120 -10.44 0.20 -11.05
N LEU A 121 -10.12 0.44 -9.78
CA LEU A 121 -10.92 1.29 -8.90
C LEU A 121 -11.02 2.73 -9.39
N LEU A 122 -9.90 3.30 -9.87
CA LEU A 122 -9.90 4.64 -10.46
C LEU A 122 -10.79 4.72 -11.70
N GLY A 123 -10.77 3.69 -12.57
CA GLY A 123 -11.66 3.60 -13.72
C GLY A 123 -13.13 3.66 -13.31
N LEU A 124 -13.53 2.86 -12.32
CA LEU A 124 -14.90 2.86 -11.78
C LEU A 124 -15.29 4.22 -11.18
N ILE A 125 -14.38 4.87 -10.44
CA ILE A 125 -14.62 6.20 -9.85
C ILE A 125 -14.83 7.25 -10.95
N ILE A 126 -14.01 7.23 -12.01
CA ILE A 126 -14.17 8.17 -13.13
C ILE A 126 -15.53 7.97 -13.80
N LYS A 127 -15.94 6.71 -14.03
CA LYS A 127 -17.25 6.40 -14.62
C LYS A 127 -18.41 6.86 -13.74
N TYR A 128 -18.29 6.68 -12.43
CA TYR A 128 -19.24 7.20 -11.45
C TYR A 128 -19.37 8.73 -11.53
N LEU A 129 -18.24 9.45 -11.54
CA LEU A 129 -18.23 10.92 -11.65
C LEU A 129 -18.78 11.42 -12.99
N GLN A 130 -18.60 10.65 -14.07
CA GLN A 130 -19.10 10.97 -15.39
C GLN A 130 -20.57 10.54 -15.61
N HIS A 131 -21.21 9.89 -14.63
CA HIS A 131 -22.55 9.32 -14.76
C HIS A 131 -22.72 8.41 -15.99
N THR A 132 -21.66 7.67 -16.35
CA THR A 132 -21.67 6.75 -17.49
C THR A 132 -21.86 5.31 -17.03
N SER A 133 -22.37 4.45 -17.92
CA SER A 133 -22.56 3.03 -17.59
C SER A 133 -21.22 2.33 -17.35
N ILE A 134 -21.21 1.45 -16.35
CA ILE A 134 -20.02 0.69 -15.96
C ILE A 134 -19.97 -0.59 -16.78
N GLN A 135 -18.96 -0.70 -17.66
CA GLN A 135 -18.66 -1.94 -18.38
C GLN A 135 -17.59 -2.72 -17.64
N TRP A 136 -17.99 -3.46 -16.61
CA TRP A 136 -17.07 -4.18 -15.70
C TRP A 136 -15.99 -5.00 -16.41
N GLY A 137 -16.35 -5.73 -17.47
CA GLY A 137 -15.38 -6.53 -18.23
C GLY A 137 -14.26 -5.71 -18.88
N MET A 138 -14.58 -4.55 -19.46
CA MET A 138 -13.59 -3.67 -20.07
C MET A 138 -12.67 -3.05 -19.03
N GLU A 139 -13.22 -2.61 -17.89
CA GLU A 139 -12.43 -2.04 -16.79
C GLU A 139 -11.47 -3.09 -16.18
N ILE A 140 -11.89 -4.35 -16.10
CA ILE A 140 -11.00 -5.45 -15.67
C ILE A 140 -9.85 -5.64 -16.66
N ILE A 141 -10.14 -5.64 -17.97
CA ILE A 141 -9.12 -5.84 -19.00
C ILE A 141 -8.10 -4.69 -18.99
N THR A 142 -8.57 -3.44 -18.95
CA THR A 142 -7.69 -2.27 -18.90
C THR A 142 -6.83 -2.27 -17.64
N ALA A 143 -7.40 -2.65 -16.50
CA ALA A 143 -6.68 -2.78 -15.23
C ALA A 143 -5.60 -3.87 -15.26
N ILE A 144 -5.88 -5.04 -15.85
CA ILE A 144 -4.90 -6.12 -16.01
C ILE A 144 -3.74 -5.65 -16.89
N ILE A 145 -4.03 -5.01 -18.02
CA ILE A 145 -3.00 -4.48 -18.93
C ILE A 145 -2.13 -3.46 -18.20
N ALA A 146 -2.75 -2.49 -17.52
CA ALA A 146 -2.02 -1.47 -16.74
C ALA A 146 -1.15 -2.10 -15.65
N GLY A 147 -1.66 -3.10 -14.94
CA GLY A 147 -0.93 -3.86 -13.93
C GLY A 147 0.29 -4.58 -14.52
N ILE A 148 0.14 -5.30 -15.64
CA ILE A 148 1.23 -6.02 -16.31
C ILE A 148 2.33 -5.03 -16.73
N VAL A 149 1.96 -3.95 -17.40
CA VAL A 149 2.90 -2.92 -17.88
C VAL A 149 3.68 -2.33 -16.71
N PHE A 150 2.99 -1.93 -15.64
CA PHE A 150 3.62 -1.34 -14.47
C PHE A 150 4.52 -2.34 -13.72
N GLY A 151 4.05 -3.58 -13.52
CA GLY A 151 4.84 -4.64 -12.88
C GLY A 151 6.12 -4.98 -13.62
N GLY A 152 6.03 -5.11 -14.95
CA GLY A 152 7.18 -5.34 -15.81
C GLY A 152 8.19 -4.19 -15.72
N PHE A 153 7.73 -2.94 -15.79
CA PHE A 153 8.58 -1.77 -15.61
C PHE A 153 9.26 -1.77 -14.23
N MET A 154 8.52 -2.03 -13.16
CA MET A 154 9.05 -2.06 -11.80
C MET A 154 10.04 -3.21 -11.56
N TYR A 155 9.87 -4.34 -12.24
CA TYR A 155 10.84 -5.43 -12.22
C TYR A 155 12.18 -4.99 -12.82
N VAL A 156 12.13 -4.42 -14.03
CA VAL A 156 13.33 -3.93 -14.74
C VAL A 156 14.02 -2.84 -13.92
N TYR A 157 13.27 -1.88 -13.38
CA TYR A 157 13.79 -0.82 -12.52
C TYR A 157 14.51 -1.37 -11.28
N GLN A 158 13.90 -2.33 -10.58
CA GLN A 158 14.49 -2.92 -9.37
C GLN A 158 15.76 -3.73 -9.68
N VAL A 159 15.76 -4.51 -10.76
CA VAL A 159 16.94 -5.28 -11.18
C VAL A 159 18.09 -4.36 -11.59
N ASN A 160 17.80 -3.27 -12.32
CA ASN A 160 18.80 -2.29 -12.74
C ASN A 160 19.38 -1.48 -11.57
N LYS A 161 18.66 -1.38 -10.45
CA LYS A 161 19.13 -0.71 -9.22
C LYS A 161 20.17 -1.56 -8.46
N ILE A 162 20.29 -2.86 -8.72
CA ILE A 162 21.23 -3.72 -8.00
C ILE A 162 22.66 -3.34 -8.39
N MET A 163 23.40 -2.76 -7.45
CA MET A 163 24.83 -2.56 -7.59
C MET A 163 25.57 -3.87 -7.35
N LYS A 164 26.32 -4.32 -8.35
CA LYS A 164 27.22 -5.47 -8.26
C LYS A 164 28.59 -4.93 -7.82
N GLU A 165 29.06 -5.30 -6.63
CA GLU A 165 30.39 -4.91 -6.11
C GLU A 165 31.42 -6.06 -6.24
N TYR A 166 31.18 -7.05 -7.12
CA TYR A 166 32.11 -8.13 -7.46
C TYR A 166 32.77 -7.95 -8.83
#